data_AF-A0A2R6FKF6-F1
#
_entry.id   AF-A0A2R6FKF6-F1
#
_cell.length_a   1.000
_cell.length_b   1.000
_cell.length_c   1.000
_cell.angle_alpha   90.00
_cell.angle_beta   90.00
_cell.angle_gamma   90.00
#
_symmetry.space_group_name_H-M   'P 1'
#
loop_
_entity.id
_entity.type
_entity.pdbx_description
1 polymer ?
#
loop_
_entity_poly.entity_id
_entity_poly.type
_entity_poly.pdbx_seq_one_letter_code
_entity_poly.pdbx_strand_id
1 'polypeptide(L)'
;MRLYDHVAVVAPGLALDRRAALAAAARSRGVSTSVDEALRTARAGLAELDEPVPSPAEARRAVAEAESELAAQRERVATRRGRLEATEDGEAEAAYRQAVRTLSELETDHQAALERLSAARERARRARDDRERRLRLQDRVDNLERTAREERVAAVRPAVDAAAAAAPDGEADSFEAATPVTAALALVRVGTVRPPVVLACRRFPDGPTAEAWLGAPVIRL
;
A
#
# COMPACT_ATOMS: atom_id res chain seq x y z
N MET A 1 8.12 -14.83 5.53
CA MET A 1 8.46 -16.24 5.84
C MET A 1 9.12 -16.93 4.67
N ARG A 2 10.28 -17.54 4.92
CA ARG A 2 11.04 -18.44 4.03
C ARG A 2 10.60 -19.88 4.27
N LEU A 3 10.92 -20.79 3.36
CA LEU A 3 10.57 -22.22 3.53
C LEU A 3 11.19 -22.79 4.83
N TYR A 4 12.44 -22.43 5.12
CA TYR A 4 13.15 -22.88 6.32
C TYR A 4 12.36 -22.63 7.62
N ASP A 5 11.68 -21.49 7.73
CA ASP A 5 10.88 -21.13 8.92
C ASP A 5 9.77 -22.16 9.22
N HIS A 6 9.34 -22.93 8.23
CA HIS A 6 8.32 -23.98 8.36
C HIS A 6 8.89 -25.38 8.63
N VAL A 7 10.17 -25.61 8.28
CA VAL A 7 10.75 -26.96 8.19
C VAL A 7 12.11 -27.07 8.89
N ALA A 8 12.53 -26.05 9.67
CA ALA A 8 13.81 -26.02 10.36
C ALA A 8 14.02 -27.24 11.27
N VAL A 9 12.95 -27.69 11.92
CA VAL A 9 12.92 -28.89 12.76
C VAL A 9 11.76 -29.78 12.31
N VAL A 10 12.06 -30.99 11.87
CA VAL A 10 11.07 -32.00 11.50
C VAL A 10 11.02 -33.05 12.60
N ALA A 11 9.98 -32.97 13.42
CA ALA A 11 9.76 -33.82 14.58
C ALA A 11 8.29 -34.28 14.66
N PRO A 12 8.00 -35.40 15.33
CA PRO A 12 6.63 -35.72 15.76
C PRO A 12 6.03 -34.55 16.54
N GLY A 13 4.78 -34.18 16.23
CA GLY A 13 4.12 -33.01 16.83
C GLY A 13 4.34 -31.68 16.09
N LEU A 14 5.09 -31.66 14.98
CA LEU A 14 5.18 -30.49 14.10
C LEU A 14 3.78 -30.06 13.63
N ALA A 15 3.48 -28.78 13.76
CA ALA A 15 2.32 -28.16 13.14
C ALA A 15 2.77 -27.41 11.88
N LEU A 16 2.03 -27.59 10.78
CA LEU A 16 2.38 -27.01 9.49
C LEU A 16 1.18 -26.27 8.90
N ASP A 17 1.31 -24.95 8.70
CA ASP A 17 0.42 -24.24 7.79
C ASP A 17 0.79 -24.62 6.36
N ARG A 18 0.04 -25.58 5.82
CA ARG A 18 0.25 -26.17 4.50
C ARG A 18 0.21 -25.15 3.37
N ARG A 19 -0.72 -24.20 3.41
CA ARG A 19 -0.87 -23.19 2.35
C ARG A 19 0.32 -22.24 2.36
N ALA A 20 0.71 -21.74 3.53
CA ALA A 20 1.85 -20.87 3.67
C ALA A 20 3.17 -21.57 3.30
N ALA A 21 3.33 -22.84 3.70
CA ALA A 21 4.53 -23.63 3.43
C ALA A 21 4.69 -23.97 1.94
N LEU A 22 3.61 -24.32 1.22
CA LEU A 22 3.64 -24.51 -0.24
C LEU A 22 4.03 -23.23 -0.98
N ALA A 23 3.43 -22.10 -0.59
CA ALA A 23 3.79 -20.81 -1.16
C ALA A 23 5.25 -20.43 -0.87
N ALA A 24 5.80 -20.84 0.28
CA ALA A 24 7.21 -20.66 0.60
C ALA A 24 8.12 -21.59 -0.22
N ALA A 25 7.72 -22.84 -0.45
CA ALA A 25 8.44 -23.78 -1.32
C ALA A 25 8.48 -23.30 -2.77
N ALA A 26 7.35 -22.89 -3.34
CA ALA A 26 7.30 -22.31 -4.68
C ALA A 26 8.20 -21.07 -4.83
N ARG A 27 8.22 -20.17 -3.84
CA ARG A 27 9.12 -19.01 -3.82
C ARG A 27 10.59 -19.41 -3.75
N SER A 28 10.94 -20.42 -2.96
CA SER A 28 12.33 -20.90 -2.85
C SER A 28 12.88 -21.48 -4.16
N ARG A 29 11.99 -21.94 -5.05
CA ARG A 29 12.32 -22.41 -6.40
C ARG A 29 12.35 -21.30 -7.45
N GLY A 30 12.03 -20.06 -7.07
CA GLY A 30 11.95 -18.95 -8.02
C GLY A 30 10.82 -19.10 -9.04
N VAL A 31 9.72 -19.77 -8.69
CA VAL A 31 8.57 -19.93 -9.60
C VAL A 31 7.99 -18.56 -9.94
N SER A 32 8.07 -18.22 -11.23
CA SER A 32 7.43 -17.06 -11.82
C SER A 32 5.94 -17.30 -12.06
N THR A 33 5.16 -16.24 -12.09
CA THR A 33 3.72 -16.24 -12.33
C THR A 33 3.38 -15.40 -13.54
N SER A 34 2.24 -15.66 -14.17
CA SER A 34 1.74 -14.88 -15.31
C SER A 34 1.52 -13.40 -14.95
N VAL A 35 1.29 -13.14 -13.66
CA VAL A 35 0.97 -11.82 -13.10
C VAL A 35 2.16 -11.09 -12.48
N ASP A 36 3.37 -11.66 -12.47
CA ASP A 36 4.53 -11.04 -11.78
C ASP A 36 4.84 -9.64 -12.34
N GLU A 37 4.75 -9.45 -13.66
CA GLU A 37 4.99 -8.13 -14.27
C GLU A 37 3.90 -7.13 -13.92
N ALA A 38 2.64 -7.56 -14.00
CA ALA A 38 1.51 -6.71 -13.62
C ALA A 38 1.59 -6.31 -12.13
N LEU A 39 2.07 -7.21 -11.26
CA LEU A 39 2.26 -6.95 -9.84
C LEU A 39 3.40 -5.95 -9.60
N ARG A 40 4.53 -6.06 -10.33
CA ARG A 40 5.62 -5.09 -10.28
C ARG A 40 5.13 -3.70 -10.68
N THR A 41 4.43 -3.60 -11.81
CA THR A 41 3.88 -2.33 -12.31
C THR A 41 2.88 -1.71 -11.35
N ALA A 42 1.96 -2.51 -10.79
CA ALA A 42 0.97 -2.00 -9.84
C ALA A 42 1.60 -1.48 -8.55
N ARG A 43 2.62 -2.17 -8.03
CA ARG A 43 3.38 -1.72 -6.85
C ARG A 43 4.20 -0.46 -7.11
N ALA A 44 4.83 -0.36 -8.29
CA ALA A 44 5.53 0.86 -8.70
C ALA A 44 4.57 2.06 -8.76
N GLY A 45 3.41 1.88 -9.39
CA GLY A 45 2.38 2.92 -9.45
C GLY A 45 1.79 3.32 -8.09
N LEU A 46 1.82 2.41 -7.10
CA LEU A 46 1.42 2.71 -5.72
C LEU A 46 2.46 3.58 -5.01
N ALA A 47 3.75 3.27 -5.20
CA ALA A 47 4.86 4.01 -4.61
C ALA A 47 4.97 5.46 -5.11
N GLU A 48 4.44 5.76 -6.30
CA GLU A 48 4.39 7.11 -6.85
C GLU A 48 3.30 8.00 -6.21
N LEU A 49 2.31 7.41 -5.53
CA LEU A 49 1.19 8.14 -4.96
C LEU A 49 1.42 8.34 -3.45
N ASP A 50 1.89 9.52 -3.03
CA ASP A 50 2.17 9.79 -1.61
C ASP A 50 1.80 11.19 -1.09
N GLU A 51 0.62 11.72 -1.47
CA GLU A 51 0.18 13.05 -1.02
C GLU A 51 -1.10 13.01 -0.15
N PRO A 52 -1.12 13.69 1.02
CA PRO A 52 -2.33 13.88 1.82
C PRO A 52 -3.34 14.81 1.14
N VAL A 53 -4.63 14.67 1.48
CA VAL A 53 -5.72 15.49 0.91
C VAL A 53 -5.81 16.83 1.64
N PRO A 54 -5.52 17.98 0.99
CA PRO A 54 -5.64 19.28 1.63
C PRO A 54 -7.10 19.72 1.73
N SER A 55 -7.44 20.45 2.80
CA SER A 55 -8.77 21.04 2.98
C SER A 55 -8.84 22.46 2.40
N PRO A 56 -9.85 22.80 1.59
CA PRO A 56 -10.06 24.17 1.13
C PRO A 56 -10.76 25.07 2.17
N ALA A 57 -10.98 24.60 3.40
CA ALA A 57 -11.78 25.31 4.41
C ALA A 57 -11.19 26.67 4.81
N GLU A 58 -9.86 26.75 4.99
CA GLU A 58 -9.17 27.99 5.31
C GLU A 58 -9.31 29.03 4.19
N ALA A 59 -9.12 28.62 2.94
CA ALA A 59 -9.28 29.51 1.80
C ALA A 59 -10.74 29.99 1.64
N ARG A 60 -11.74 29.17 2.00
CA ARG A 60 -13.14 29.61 2.01
C ARG A 60 -13.41 30.67 3.08
N ARG A 61 -12.84 30.49 4.29
CA ARG A 61 -12.96 31.49 5.35
C ARG A 61 -12.35 32.82 4.94
N ALA A 62 -11.15 32.79 4.35
CA ALA A 62 -10.47 34.00 3.88
C ALA A 62 -11.28 34.76 2.81
N VAL A 63 -11.98 34.06 1.91
CA VAL A 63 -12.88 34.72 0.94
C VAL A 63 -14.05 35.39 1.65
N ALA A 64 -14.69 34.71 2.60
CA ALA A 64 -15.83 35.26 3.33
C ALA A 64 -15.45 36.49 4.18
N GLU A 65 -14.27 36.46 4.81
CA GLU A 65 -13.70 37.59 5.54
C GLU A 65 -13.46 38.78 4.59
N ALA A 66 -12.78 38.56 3.47
CA ALA A 66 -12.52 39.61 2.47
C ALA A 66 -13.80 40.18 1.84
N GLU A 67 -14.82 39.34 1.55
CA GLU A 67 -16.13 39.79 1.09
C GLU A 67 -16.83 40.70 2.11
N SER A 68 -16.73 40.36 3.40
CA SER A 68 -17.32 41.14 4.50
C SER A 68 -16.63 42.49 4.67
N GLU A 69 -15.30 42.51 4.64
CA GLU A 69 -14.49 43.74 4.70
C GLU A 69 -14.76 44.66 3.50
N LEU A 70 -14.88 44.07 2.31
CA LEU A 70 -15.18 44.79 1.08
C LEU A 70 -16.58 45.43 1.12
N ALA A 71 -17.59 44.71 1.63
CA ALA A 71 -18.93 45.24 1.81
C ALA A 71 -18.94 46.43 2.78
N ALA A 72 -18.27 46.31 3.93
CA ALA A 72 -18.13 47.39 4.90
C ALA A 72 -17.40 48.61 4.32
N GLN A 73 -16.37 48.40 3.50
CA GLN A 73 -15.63 49.50 2.87
C GLN A 73 -16.46 50.23 1.80
N ARG A 74 -17.28 49.52 1.02
CA ARG A 74 -18.20 50.14 0.05
C ARG A 74 -19.21 51.06 0.73
N GLU A 75 -19.75 50.65 1.87
CA GLU A 75 -20.63 51.48 2.70
C GLU A 75 -19.90 52.74 3.21
N ARG A 76 -18.65 52.58 3.67
CA ARG A 76 -17.81 53.72 4.09
C ARG A 76 -17.55 54.70 2.94
N VAL A 77 -17.23 54.22 1.74
CA VAL A 77 -17.05 55.07 0.55
C VAL A 77 -18.33 55.84 0.21
N ALA A 78 -19.49 55.17 0.22
CA ALA A 78 -20.78 55.82 -0.01
C ALA A 78 -21.08 56.91 1.02
N THR A 79 -20.81 56.62 2.31
CA THR A 79 -20.97 57.58 3.41
C THR A 79 -20.06 58.80 3.24
N ARG A 80 -18.80 58.61 2.86
CA ARG A 80 -17.83 59.69 2.65
C ARG A 80 -18.17 60.54 1.42
N ARG A 81 -18.64 59.91 0.34
CA ARG A 81 -19.14 60.61 -0.84
C ARG A 81 -20.29 61.55 -0.49
N GLY A 82 -21.30 61.07 0.24
CA GLY A 82 -22.43 61.91 0.64
C GLY A 82 -22.02 63.10 1.52
N ARG A 83 -20.98 62.96 2.36
CA ARG A 83 -20.43 64.08 3.14
C ARG A 83 -19.68 65.10 2.28
N LEU A 84 -18.87 64.63 1.34
CA LEU A 84 -18.17 65.50 0.38
C LEU A 84 -19.17 66.31 -0.47
N GLU A 85 -20.29 65.70 -0.88
CA GLU A 85 -21.35 66.39 -1.62
C GLU A 85 -22.09 67.44 -0.75
N ALA A 86 -22.10 67.28 0.57
CA ALA A 86 -22.75 68.19 1.52
C ALA A 86 -21.82 69.27 2.10
N THR A 87 -20.50 69.13 1.94
CA THR A 87 -19.50 70.02 2.54
C THR A 87 -18.33 70.20 1.58
N GLU A 88 -18.15 71.41 1.05
CA GLU A 88 -17.06 71.77 0.13
C GLU A 88 -15.76 72.08 0.90
N ASP A 89 -15.30 71.17 1.77
CA ASP A 89 -14.04 71.30 2.48
C ASP A 89 -13.00 70.24 2.06
N GLY A 90 -11.72 70.59 2.20
CA GLY A 90 -10.62 69.72 1.79
C GLY A 90 -10.42 68.48 2.66
N GLU A 91 -10.99 68.46 3.87
CA GLU A 91 -10.89 67.30 4.78
C GLU A 91 -11.82 66.17 4.33
N ALA A 92 -13.05 66.51 3.94
CA ALA A 92 -14.01 65.59 3.35
C ALA A 92 -13.46 64.97 2.05
N GLU A 93 -12.78 65.77 1.21
CA GLU A 93 -12.18 65.29 -0.03
C GLU A 93 -11.03 64.31 0.23
N ALA A 94 -10.13 64.63 1.16
CA ALA A 94 -9.02 63.76 1.55
C ALA A 94 -9.52 62.42 2.13
N ALA A 95 -10.53 62.46 3.00
CA ALA A 95 -11.13 61.27 3.60
C ALA A 95 -11.82 60.38 2.55
N TYR A 96 -12.50 60.97 1.56
CA TYR A 96 -13.07 60.22 0.43
C TYR A 96 -11.99 59.55 -0.41
N ARG A 97 -10.94 60.28 -0.80
CA ARG A 97 -9.80 59.73 -1.56
C ARG A 97 -9.12 58.57 -0.84
N GLN A 98 -8.94 58.68 0.47
CA GLN A 98 -8.39 57.58 1.29
C GLN A 98 -9.32 56.36 1.33
N ALA A 99 -10.63 56.57 1.48
CA ALA A 99 -11.60 55.49 1.50
C ALA A 99 -11.65 54.73 0.15
N VAL A 100 -11.57 55.45 -0.97
CA VAL A 100 -11.48 54.86 -2.32
C VAL A 100 -10.18 54.07 -2.48
N ARG A 101 -9.04 54.60 -2.02
CA ARG A 101 -7.76 53.86 -2.06
C ARG A 101 -7.83 52.55 -1.30
N THR A 102 -8.35 52.59 -0.07
CA THR A 102 -8.54 51.40 0.77
C THR A 102 -9.50 50.40 0.11
N LEU A 103 -10.54 50.88 -0.58
CA LEU A 103 -11.45 50.01 -1.33
C LEU A 103 -10.72 49.25 -2.43
N SER A 104 -9.88 49.92 -3.22
CA SER A 104 -9.10 49.27 -4.28
C SER A 104 -8.10 48.23 -3.74
N GLU A 105 -7.50 48.49 -2.57
CA GLU A 105 -6.65 47.52 -1.87
C GLU A 105 -7.46 46.27 -1.47
N LEU A 106 -8.62 46.45 -0.82
CA LEU A 106 -9.49 45.33 -0.43
C LEU A 106 -10.08 44.55 -1.62
N GLU A 107 -10.35 45.22 -2.74
CA GLU A 107 -10.76 44.53 -3.99
C GLU A 107 -9.66 43.62 -4.51
N THR A 108 -8.41 44.07 -4.42
CA THR A 108 -7.23 43.27 -4.78
C THR A 108 -7.08 42.08 -3.84
N ASP A 109 -7.22 42.29 -2.52
CA ASP A 109 -7.12 41.22 -1.52
C ASP A 109 -8.23 40.17 -1.68
N HIS A 110 -9.46 40.61 -1.96
CA HIS A 110 -10.57 39.72 -2.25
C HIS A 110 -10.33 38.87 -3.51
N GLN A 111 -9.84 39.48 -4.59
CA GLN A 111 -9.48 38.75 -5.80
C GLN A 111 -8.38 37.71 -5.54
N ALA A 112 -7.34 38.09 -4.78
CA ALA A 112 -6.29 37.17 -4.37
C ALA A 112 -6.82 36.01 -3.50
N ALA A 113 -7.80 36.27 -2.62
CA ALA A 113 -8.46 35.24 -1.83
C ALA A 113 -9.24 34.23 -2.69
N LEU A 114 -9.96 34.71 -3.72
CA LEU A 114 -10.67 33.87 -4.68
C LEU A 114 -9.71 32.97 -5.47
N GLU A 115 -8.58 33.50 -5.93
CA GLU A 115 -7.55 32.74 -6.62
C GLU A 115 -6.95 31.64 -5.72
N ARG A 116 -6.63 31.97 -4.47
CA ARG A 116 -6.16 30.99 -3.47
C ARG A 116 -7.20 29.89 -3.24
N LEU A 117 -8.48 30.23 -3.15
CA LEU A 117 -9.56 29.25 -3.01
C LEU A 117 -9.70 28.35 -4.24
N SER A 118 -9.59 28.91 -5.45
CA SER A 118 -9.61 28.15 -6.69
C SER A 118 -8.46 27.12 -6.72
N ALA A 119 -7.24 27.57 -6.43
CA ALA A 119 -6.07 26.69 -6.36
C ALA A 119 -6.20 25.62 -5.26
N ALA A 120 -6.73 25.97 -4.09
CA ALA A 120 -6.97 25.02 -3.01
C ALA A 120 -8.02 23.96 -3.37
N ARG A 121 -9.10 24.35 -4.08
CA ARG A 121 -10.11 23.42 -4.59
C ARG A 121 -9.52 22.46 -5.61
N GLU A 122 -8.67 22.96 -6.51
CA GLU A 122 -8.02 22.13 -7.51
C GLU A 122 -7.06 21.11 -6.89
N ARG A 123 -6.21 21.55 -5.95
CA ARG A 123 -5.35 20.63 -5.18
C ARG A 123 -6.17 19.57 -4.43
N ALA A 124 -7.27 19.97 -3.79
CA ALA A 124 -8.15 19.04 -3.09
C ALA A 124 -8.84 18.04 -4.04
N ARG A 125 -9.15 18.43 -5.29
CA ARG A 125 -9.67 17.50 -6.31
C ARG A 125 -8.60 16.49 -6.71
N ARG A 126 -7.42 16.95 -7.13
CA ARG A 126 -6.31 16.08 -7.52
C ARG A 126 -5.95 15.08 -6.43
N ALA A 127 -5.84 15.52 -5.19
CA ALA A 127 -5.55 14.63 -4.07
C ALA A 127 -6.65 13.57 -3.82
N ARG A 128 -7.92 13.88 -4.13
CA ARG A 128 -8.99 12.87 -4.08
C ARG A 128 -8.88 11.86 -5.23
N ASP A 129 -8.58 12.35 -6.44
CA ASP A 129 -8.39 11.49 -7.62
C ASP A 129 -7.19 10.54 -7.40
N ASP A 130 -6.11 11.06 -6.83
CA ASP A 130 -4.93 10.27 -6.45
C ASP A 130 -5.25 9.26 -5.36
N ARG A 131 -6.05 9.63 -4.35
CA ARG A 131 -6.54 8.69 -3.34
C ARG A 131 -7.38 7.59 -3.95
N GLU A 132 -8.29 7.91 -4.87
CA GLU A 132 -9.10 6.92 -5.56
C GLU A 132 -8.24 5.98 -6.43
N ARG A 133 -7.27 6.54 -7.16
CA ARG A 133 -6.28 5.76 -7.93
C ARG A 133 -5.49 4.83 -7.01
N ARG A 134 -5.06 5.31 -5.83
CA ARG A 134 -4.35 4.51 -4.83
C ARG A 134 -5.19 3.33 -4.37
N LEU A 135 -6.45 3.55 -4.00
CA LEU A 135 -7.37 2.49 -3.58
C LEU A 135 -7.53 1.42 -4.67
N ARG A 136 -7.78 1.83 -5.92
CA ARG A 136 -7.90 0.89 -7.06
C ARG A 136 -6.60 0.11 -7.29
N LEU A 137 -5.44 0.74 -7.15
CA LEU A 137 -4.15 0.06 -7.27
C LEU A 137 -3.90 -0.93 -6.13
N GLN A 138 -4.26 -0.58 -4.89
CA GLN A 138 -4.16 -1.49 -3.74
C GLN A 138 -5.03 -2.74 -3.96
N ASP A 139 -6.30 -2.57 -4.34
CA ASP A 139 -7.19 -3.68 -4.64
C ASP A 139 -6.64 -4.56 -5.77
N ARG A 140 -6.04 -3.93 -6.79
CA ARG A 140 -5.38 -4.64 -7.89
C ARG A 140 -4.17 -5.43 -7.40
N VAL A 141 -3.32 -4.85 -6.55
CA VAL A 141 -2.16 -5.54 -5.96
C VAL A 141 -2.64 -6.76 -5.16
N ASP A 142 -3.63 -6.60 -4.30
CA ASP A 142 -4.15 -7.68 -3.46
C ASP A 142 -4.71 -8.83 -4.31
N ASN A 143 -5.43 -8.51 -5.39
CA ASN A 143 -5.93 -9.50 -6.33
C ASN A 143 -4.81 -10.21 -7.09
N LEU A 144 -3.83 -9.47 -7.61
CA LEU A 144 -2.67 -10.04 -8.32
C LEU A 144 -1.83 -10.92 -7.39
N GLU A 145 -1.65 -10.54 -6.13
CA GLU A 145 -0.95 -11.35 -5.13
C GLU A 145 -1.68 -12.66 -4.84
N ARG A 146 -3.02 -12.62 -4.80
CA ARG A 146 -3.85 -13.83 -4.65
C ARG A 146 -3.64 -14.78 -5.84
N THR A 147 -3.76 -14.27 -7.06
CA THR A 147 -3.51 -15.05 -8.28
C THR A 147 -2.08 -15.61 -8.32
N ALA A 148 -1.08 -14.78 -8.00
CA ALA A 148 0.31 -15.21 -7.96
C ALA A 148 0.54 -16.34 -6.94
N ARG A 149 -0.15 -16.30 -5.80
CA ARG A 149 -0.08 -17.36 -4.79
C ARG A 149 -0.70 -18.66 -5.30
N GLU A 150 -1.87 -18.59 -5.94
CA GLU A 150 -2.56 -19.74 -6.51
C GLU A 150 -1.72 -20.40 -7.61
N GLU A 151 -1.18 -19.63 -8.55
CA GLU A 151 -0.31 -20.15 -9.63
C GLU A 151 0.96 -20.80 -9.08
N ARG A 152 1.60 -20.17 -8.08
CA ARG A 152 2.79 -20.74 -7.41
C ARG A 152 2.48 -22.08 -6.74
N VAL A 153 1.36 -22.16 -6.03
CA VAL A 153 0.93 -23.40 -5.38
C VAL A 153 0.61 -24.46 -6.44
N ALA A 154 -0.14 -24.11 -7.49
CA ALA A 154 -0.49 -25.02 -8.58
C ALA A 154 0.76 -25.57 -9.29
N ALA A 155 1.76 -24.73 -9.53
CA ALA A 155 3.01 -25.12 -10.19
C ALA A 155 3.85 -26.11 -9.36
N VAL A 156 3.85 -25.97 -8.03
CA VAL A 156 4.68 -26.83 -7.15
C VAL A 156 3.92 -28.06 -6.63
N ARG A 157 2.58 -28.01 -6.61
CA ARG A 157 1.71 -29.06 -6.04
C ARG A 157 2.03 -30.46 -6.58
N PRO A 158 2.12 -30.71 -7.90
CA PRO A 158 2.38 -32.06 -8.42
C PRO A 158 3.71 -32.64 -7.92
N ALA A 159 4.75 -31.81 -7.84
CA ALA A 159 6.07 -32.25 -7.36
C ALA A 159 6.04 -32.56 -5.86
N VAL A 160 5.30 -31.77 -5.07
CA VAL A 160 5.17 -31.99 -3.62
C VAL A 160 4.31 -33.23 -3.34
N ASP A 161 3.24 -33.46 -4.10
CA ASP A 161 2.43 -34.68 -3.98
C ASP A 161 3.26 -35.93 -4.32
N ALA A 162 4.03 -35.90 -5.40
CA ALA A 162 4.95 -36.98 -5.75
C ALA A 162 6.02 -37.22 -4.67
N ALA A 163 6.57 -36.15 -4.08
CA ALA A 163 7.54 -36.27 -3.00
C ALA A 163 6.92 -36.81 -1.70
N ALA A 164 5.64 -36.49 -1.42
CA ALA A 164 4.91 -37.05 -0.28
C ALA A 164 4.64 -38.55 -0.48
N ALA A 165 4.23 -38.95 -1.68
CA ALA A 165 4.03 -40.36 -2.04
C ALA A 165 5.33 -41.18 -1.99
N ALA A 166 6.46 -40.58 -2.32
CA ALA A 166 7.78 -41.21 -2.28
C ALA A 166 8.49 -41.07 -0.92
N ALA A 167 7.83 -40.52 0.10
CA ALA A 167 8.44 -40.29 1.39
C ALA A 167 8.66 -41.61 2.16
N PRO A 168 9.84 -41.82 2.76
CA PRO A 168 10.11 -43.02 3.54
C PRO A 168 9.12 -43.22 4.69
N ASP A 169 8.65 -44.45 4.85
CA ASP A 169 7.66 -44.88 5.84
C ASP A 169 6.37 -44.02 5.85
N GLY A 170 6.08 -43.32 4.75
CA GLY A 170 4.86 -42.57 4.53
C GLY A 170 3.80 -43.44 3.87
N GLU A 171 2.56 -43.31 4.32
CA GLU A 171 1.40 -44.02 3.73
C GLU A 171 0.55 -43.09 2.85
N ALA A 172 0.90 -41.80 2.78
CA ALA A 172 0.11 -40.81 2.06
C ALA A 172 0.47 -40.78 0.57
N ASP A 173 -0.54 -40.74 -0.29
CA ASP A 173 -0.43 -40.63 -1.74
C ASP A 173 -0.31 -39.17 -2.23
N SER A 174 -0.51 -38.21 -1.33
CA SER A 174 -0.59 -36.79 -1.63
C SER A 174 -0.14 -35.96 -0.43
N PHE A 175 0.25 -34.71 -0.69
CA PHE A 175 0.64 -33.76 0.35
C PHE A 175 -0.50 -33.45 1.32
N GLU A 176 -1.75 -33.45 0.84
CA GLU A 176 -2.89 -33.17 1.70
C GLU A 176 -3.26 -34.38 2.60
N ALA A 177 -3.01 -35.61 2.16
CA ALA A 177 -3.17 -36.79 3.00
C ALA A 177 -1.99 -36.99 3.98
N ALA A 178 -0.84 -36.36 3.71
CA ALA A 178 0.40 -36.56 4.45
C ALA A 178 0.34 -36.11 5.92
N THR A 179 0.97 -36.90 6.80
CA THR A 179 1.28 -36.44 8.17
C THR A 179 2.13 -35.18 8.13
N PRO A 180 2.10 -34.30 9.16
CA PRO A 180 2.92 -33.08 9.16
C PRO A 180 4.42 -33.33 8.94
N VAL A 181 4.94 -34.45 9.44
CA VAL A 181 6.33 -34.89 9.20
C VAL A 181 6.54 -35.21 7.72
N THR A 182 5.71 -36.06 7.12
CA THR A 182 5.79 -36.44 5.70
C THR A 182 5.65 -35.21 4.80
N ALA A 183 4.70 -34.32 5.11
CA ALA A 183 4.50 -33.06 4.41
C ALA A 183 5.73 -32.16 4.47
N ALA A 184 6.35 -32.00 5.65
CA ALA A 184 7.57 -31.21 5.81
C ALA A 184 8.75 -31.79 5.01
N LEU A 185 8.93 -33.12 5.03
CA LEU A 185 9.95 -33.80 4.23
C LEU A 185 9.73 -33.57 2.72
N ALA A 186 8.51 -33.71 2.23
CA ALA A 186 8.16 -33.44 0.83
C ALA A 186 8.43 -31.98 0.43
N LEU A 187 8.17 -31.02 1.32
CA LEU A 187 8.47 -29.61 1.07
C LEU A 187 9.96 -29.32 1.01
N VAL A 188 10.76 -29.90 1.92
CA VAL A 188 12.23 -29.78 1.89
C VAL A 188 12.77 -30.39 0.59
N ARG A 189 12.26 -31.56 0.19
CA ARG A 189 12.65 -32.26 -1.04
C ARG A 189 12.47 -31.44 -2.31
N VAL A 190 11.39 -30.69 -2.38
CA VAL A 190 10.99 -29.95 -3.59
C VAL A 190 11.51 -28.52 -3.57
N GLY A 191 11.52 -27.89 -2.40
CA GLY A 191 11.99 -26.53 -2.21
C GLY A 191 13.52 -26.42 -2.19
N THR A 192 14.00 -25.19 -2.10
CA THR A 192 15.42 -24.88 -1.92
C THR A 192 15.66 -24.47 -0.47
N VAL A 193 16.29 -25.35 0.31
CA VAL A 193 16.67 -25.08 1.70
C VAL A 193 18.19 -25.15 1.81
N ARG A 194 18.82 -24.01 2.12
CA ARG A 194 20.28 -23.91 2.28
C ARG A 194 20.76 -24.21 3.71
N PRO A 195 20.11 -23.70 4.77
CA PRO A 195 20.51 -24.04 6.13
C PRO A 195 20.19 -25.50 6.45
N PRO A 196 20.93 -26.13 7.38
CA PRO A 196 20.68 -27.52 7.76
C PRO A 196 19.30 -27.67 8.43
N VAL A 197 18.59 -28.73 8.04
CA VAL A 197 17.31 -29.13 8.62
C VAL A 197 17.56 -30.15 9.73
N VAL A 198 16.98 -29.92 10.90
CA VAL A 198 17.07 -30.86 12.03
C VAL A 198 16.00 -31.93 11.89
N LEU A 199 16.40 -33.20 11.77
CA LEU A 199 15.51 -34.35 11.74
C LEU A 199 15.52 -35.03 13.12
N ALA A 200 14.43 -34.85 13.86
CA ALA A 200 14.11 -35.60 15.06
C ALA A 200 13.04 -36.69 14.77
N CYS A 201 13.11 -37.26 13.56
CA CYS A 201 12.22 -38.31 13.10
C CYS A 201 13.03 -39.51 12.60
N ARG A 202 12.56 -40.73 12.89
CA ARG A 202 13.24 -41.97 12.50
C ARG A 202 12.77 -42.47 11.12
N ARG A 203 12.75 -41.58 10.13
CA ARG A 203 12.31 -41.88 8.74
C ARG A 203 13.46 -42.32 7.81
N PHE A 204 14.69 -42.06 8.21
CA PHE A 204 15.88 -42.38 7.42
C PHE A 204 16.85 -43.25 8.23
N PRO A 205 17.57 -44.17 7.58
CA PRO A 205 18.55 -45.03 8.26
C PRO A 205 19.74 -44.21 8.78
N ASP A 206 20.29 -43.30 7.98
CA ASP A 206 21.45 -42.45 8.31
C ASP A 206 21.30 -41.02 7.76
N GLY A 207 22.21 -40.13 8.19
CA GLY A 207 22.26 -38.73 7.74
C GLY A 207 22.51 -38.57 6.24
N PRO A 208 23.52 -39.25 5.65
CA PRO A 208 23.78 -39.19 4.21
C PRO A 208 22.58 -39.60 3.35
N THR A 209 21.84 -40.64 3.75
CA THR A 209 20.61 -41.06 3.05
C THR A 209 19.53 -39.99 3.14
N ALA A 210 19.38 -39.34 4.29
CA ALA A 210 18.44 -38.25 4.48
C ALA A 210 18.81 -37.04 3.60
N GLU A 211 20.08 -36.64 3.56
CA GLU A 211 20.56 -35.54 2.71
C GLU A 211 20.40 -35.85 1.23
N ALA A 212 20.74 -37.08 0.80
CA ALA A 212 20.61 -37.51 -0.58
C ALA A 212 19.14 -37.51 -1.03
N TRP A 213 18.22 -37.95 -0.17
CA TRP A 213 16.79 -37.88 -0.47
C TRP A 213 16.33 -36.42 -0.46
N LEU A 214 16.55 -35.67 0.61
CA LEU A 214 16.03 -34.31 0.81
C LEU A 214 16.65 -33.28 -0.15
N GLY A 215 17.86 -33.51 -0.66
CA GLY A 215 18.60 -32.53 -1.44
C GLY A 215 18.99 -31.29 -0.63
N ALA A 216 19.07 -31.42 0.70
CA ALA A 216 19.40 -30.35 1.62
C ALA A 216 20.28 -30.88 2.77
N PRO A 217 21.13 -30.05 3.40
CA PRO A 217 21.94 -30.47 4.54
C PRO A 217 21.06 -30.85 5.74
N VAL A 218 21.49 -31.86 6.52
CA VAL A 218 20.70 -32.43 7.62
C VAL A 218 21.52 -32.56 8.90
N ILE A 219 20.88 -32.27 10.03
CA ILE A 219 21.36 -32.65 11.37
C ILE A 219 20.35 -33.64 11.95
N ARG A 220 20.82 -34.80 12.42
CA ARG A 220 19.96 -35.81 13.05
C ARG A 220 20.08 -35.74 14.57
N LEU A 221 18.96 -35.99 15.27
CA LEU A 221 18.87 -36.16 16.72
C LEU A 221 18.53 -37.60 17.12
#